data_AF-A0A8J6BKK2-F1
#
_entry.id   AF-A0A8J6BKK2-F1
#
_cell.length_a   1.000
_cell.length_b   1.000
_cell.length_c   1.000
_cell.angle_alpha   90.00
_cell.angle_beta   90.00
_cell.angle_gamma   90.00
#
_symmetry.space_group_name_H-M   'P 1'
#
loop_
_entity.id
_entity.type
_entity.pdbx_description
1 polymer ?
#
loop_
_entity_poly.entity_id
_entity_poly.type
_entity_poly.pdbx_seq_one_letter_code
_entity_poly.pdbx_strand_id
1 'polypeptide(L)'
;MSSLCGFSLSSSDSSEEDSGLGGEESQQGQEGEVSISMAAVVRGVWNSIKEKGLSNFLRHARDEGYFKCLPDGNLLQTKIHNIGATLVGVDTFGNKYYEKLHDTQYGRHRWVEYAEKGRYNASQVPPEWHGWLHHITDSTGDQLLEQKPKAYIVEHKQNFSGEGEELIYHSKGHALNPGQRDWTRYQPWEPKKEEAS
;
A
#
# COMPACT_ATOMS: atom_id res chain seq x y z
N MET A 1 -4.72 -55.84 -23.91
CA MET A 1 -4.76 -54.38 -23.72
C MET A 1 -3.34 -54.00 -23.31
N SER A 2 -2.45 -53.47 -24.14
CA SER A 2 -2.62 -52.42 -25.14
C SER A 2 -1.62 -52.60 -26.29
N SER A 3 -2.07 -52.26 -27.50
CA SER A 3 -1.32 -52.34 -28.74
C SER A 3 -0.33 -51.19 -28.86
N LEU A 4 0.92 -51.50 -29.23
CA LEU A 4 1.93 -50.55 -29.68
C LEU A 4 1.77 -50.34 -31.20
N CYS A 5 1.50 -49.11 -31.62
CA CYS A 5 1.74 -48.57 -32.96
C CYS A 5 2.35 -47.17 -32.72
N GLY A 6 3.54 -46.82 -33.19
CA GLY A 6 4.05 -47.01 -34.54
C GLY A 6 3.81 -45.69 -35.29
N PHE A 7 4.63 -44.67 -35.01
CA PHE A 7 4.53 -43.34 -35.60
C PHE A 7 5.39 -43.30 -36.87
N SER A 8 4.74 -43.29 -38.04
CA SER A 8 5.39 -43.16 -39.35
C SER A 8 5.47 -41.69 -39.75
N LEU A 9 6.70 -41.20 -39.99
CA LEU A 9 6.98 -39.96 -40.69
C LEU A 9 6.61 -40.10 -42.18
N SER A 10 5.79 -39.19 -42.70
CA SER A 10 5.82 -38.84 -44.12
C SER A 10 5.73 -37.32 -44.26
N SER A 11 6.83 -36.72 -44.70
CA SER A 11 6.83 -35.39 -45.30
C SER A 11 6.11 -35.45 -46.64
N SER A 12 5.25 -34.49 -46.91
CA SER A 12 4.90 -34.08 -48.27
C SER A 12 4.52 -32.60 -48.26
N ASP A 13 5.25 -31.90 -49.12
CA ASP A 13 5.19 -30.52 -49.54
C ASP A 13 3.87 -30.22 -50.26
N SER A 14 3.27 -29.05 -50.03
CA SER A 14 2.28 -28.45 -50.93
C SER A 14 2.16 -26.96 -50.64
N SER A 15 2.64 -26.19 -51.61
CA SER A 15 2.42 -24.77 -51.82
C SER A 15 0.95 -24.49 -52.06
N GLU A 16 0.42 -23.42 -51.46
CA GLU A 16 -0.79 -22.74 -51.93
C GLU A 16 -0.67 -21.24 -51.65
N GLU A 17 -0.70 -20.48 -52.75
CA GLU A 17 -0.89 -19.04 -52.75
C GLU A 17 -2.35 -18.74 -52.35
N ASP A 18 -2.57 -17.77 -51.46
CA ASP A 18 -3.90 -17.17 -51.32
C ASP A 18 -3.80 -15.65 -51.31
N SER A 19 -4.44 -15.07 -52.32
CA SER A 19 -4.62 -13.66 -52.55
C SER A 19 -5.82 -13.17 -51.73
N GLY A 20 -5.56 -12.44 -50.65
CA GLY A 20 -6.59 -11.81 -49.82
C GLY A 20 -6.48 -10.28 -49.85
N LEU A 21 -7.34 -9.65 -50.66
CA LEU A 21 -7.70 -8.24 -50.55
C LEU A 21 -8.43 -7.99 -49.22
N GLY A 22 -8.07 -6.96 -48.46
CA GLY A 22 -8.92 -6.51 -47.36
C GLY A 22 -8.29 -5.51 -46.39
N GLY A 23 -8.68 -4.24 -46.52
CA GLY A 23 -8.89 -3.35 -45.39
C GLY A 23 -7.66 -2.66 -44.80
N GLU A 24 -7.36 -1.46 -45.29
CA GLU A 24 -6.82 -0.39 -44.43
C GLU A 24 -7.85 -0.11 -43.33
N GLU A 25 -7.68 -0.75 -42.18
CA GLU A 25 -8.41 -0.41 -40.97
C GLU A 25 -7.75 0.84 -40.38
N SER A 26 -8.44 1.95 -40.56
CA SER A 26 -8.07 3.28 -40.08
C SER A 26 -8.02 3.26 -38.56
N GLN A 27 -6.82 3.50 -38.01
CA GLN A 27 -6.63 3.90 -36.63
C GLN A 27 -7.24 5.29 -36.41
N GLN A 28 -8.56 5.37 -36.28
CA GLN A 28 -9.28 6.55 -35.81
C GLN A 28 -10.28 6.09 -34.76
N GLY A 29 -9.89 6.13 -33.49
CA GLY A 29 -10.83 5.81 -32.42
C GLY A 29 -10.25 5.51 -31.04
N GLN A 30 -9.25 6.26 -30.57
CA GLN A 30 -8.91 6.26 -29.14
C GLN A 30 -8.80 7.67 -28.52
N GLU A 31 -8.69 8.73 -29.32
CA GLU A 31 -8.62 10.10 -28.80
C GLU A 31 -9.99 10.63 -28.32
N GLY A 32 -11.10 10.07 -28.84
CA GLY A 32 -12.45 10.50 -28.51
C GLY A 32 -12.89 10.14 -27.08
N GLU A 33 -12.52 8.97 -26.58
CA GLU A 33 -12.99 8.47 -25.27
C GLU A 33 -12.30 9.17 -24.10
N VAL A 34 -11.00 9.49 -24.25
CA VAL A 34 -10.23 10.25 -23.26
C VAL A 34 -10.74 11.68 -23.12
N SER A 35 -11.17 12.30 -24.24
CA SER A 35 -11.71 13.67 -24.23
C SER A 35 -13.05 13.78 -23.50
N ILE A 36 -13.91 12.77 -23.63
CA ILE A 36 -15.22 12.69 -22.97
C ILE A 36 -15.05 12.47 -21.47
N SER A 37 -14.11 11.59 -21.08
CA SER A 37 -13.71 11.37 -19.69
C SER A 37 -13.24 12.67 -19.02
N MET A 38 -12.30 13.37 -19.66
CA MET A 38 -11.74 14.61 -19.09
C MET A 38 -12.81 15.70 -18.98
N ALA A 39 -13.66 15.87 -19.99
CA ALA A 39 -14.74 16.86 -19.98
C ALA A 39 -15.88 16.50 -18.99
N ALA A 40 -16.12 15.21 -18.73
CA ALA A 40 -17.07 14.77 -17.71
C ALA A 40 -16.53 15.04 -16.29
N VAL A 41 -15.24 14.77 -16.06
CA VAL A 41 -14.56 15.11 -14.80
C VAL A 41 -14.56 16.62 -14.56
N VAL A 42 -14.23 17.42 -15.58
CA VAL A 42 -14.26 18.90 -15.49
C VAL A 42 -15.67 19.41 -15.21
N ARG A 43 -16.70 18.87 -15.87
CA ARG A 43 -18.10 19.21 -15.60
C ARG A 43 -18.54 18.78 -14.20
N GLY A 44 -18.10 17.62 -13.71
CA GLY A 44 -18.35 17.15 -12.35
C GLY A 44 -17.72 18.02 -11.28
N VAL A 45 -16.47 18.46 -11.50
CA VAL A 45 -15.77 19.43 -10.64
C VAL A 45 -16.50 20.78 -10.63
N TRP A 46 -16.92 21.27 -11.80
CA TRP A 46 -17.68 22.51 -11.92
C TRP A 46 -19.03 22.46 -11.18
N ASN A 47 -19.76 21.35 -11.31
CA ASN A 47 -21.03 21.15 -10.61
C ASN A 47 -20.82 21.07 -9.09
N SER A 48 -19.77 20.39 -8.62
CA SER A 48 -19.41 20.38 -7.20
C SER A 48 -19.04 21.76 -6.64
N ILE A 49 -18.33 22.59 -7.42
CA ILE A 49 -18.00 23.97 -7.04
C ILE A 49 -19.27 24.83 -6.95
N LYS A 50 -20.22 24.62 -7.87
CA LYS A 50 -21.49 25.36 -7.91
C LYS A 50 -22.44 24.97 -6.77
N GLU A 51 -22.49 23.70 -6.41
CA GLU A 51 -23.39 23.19 -5.36
C GLU A 51 -22.87 23.42 -3.94
N LYS A 52 -21.57 23.20 -3.69
CA LYS A 52 -20.97 23.31 -2.35
C LYS A 52 -20.39 24.70 -2.05
N GLY A 53 -20.18 25.51 -3.09
CA GLY A 53 -19.51 26.80 -3.01
C GLY A 53 -17.98 26.67 -2.99
N LEU A 54 -17.30 27.61 -3.65
CA LEU A 54 -15.83 27.61 -3.84
C LEU A 54 -15.06 27.48 -2.52
N SER A 55 -15.56 28.10 -1.44
CA SER A 55 -14.94 28.05 -0.11
C SER A 55 -14.95 26.65 0.51
N ASN A 56 -16.10 25.93 0.46
CA ASN A 56 -16.17 24.56 0.97
C ASN A 56 -15.39 23.60 0.08
N PHE A 57 -15.36 23.82 -1.24
CA PHE A 57 -14.53 23.04 -2.16
C PHE A 57 -13.02 23.24 -1.90
N LEU A 58 -12.56 24.48 -1.74
CA LEU A 58 -11.18 24.79 -1.36
C LEU A 58 -10.82 24.22 0.01
N ARG A 59 -11.76 24.26 0.97
CA ARG A 59 -11.59 23.63 2.28
C ARG A 59 -11.47 22.12 2.14
N HIS A 60 -12.34 21.48 1.36
CA HIS A 60 -12.28 20.03 1.08
C HIS A 60 -10.96 19.63 0.41
N ALA A 61 -10.52 20.38 -0.59
CA ALA A 61 -9.23 20.15 -1.26
C ALA A 61 -8.03 20.32 -0.32
N ARG A 62 -8.12 21.26 0.63
CA ARG A 62 -7.13 21.44 1.70
C ARG A 62 -7.15 20.30 2.71
N ASP A 63 -8.31 19.88 3.16
CA ASP A 63 -8.48 18.84 4.17
C ASP A 63 -8.09 17.46 3.61
N GLU A 64 -8.42 17.18 2.35
CA GLU A 64 -7.94 16.01 1.61
C GLU A 64 -6.46 16.12 1.20
N GLY A 65 -5.80 17.24 1.51
CA GLY A 65 -4.37 17.45 1.36
C GLY A 65 -3.88 17.50 -0.09
N TYR A 66 -4.74 17.88 -1.04
CA TYR A 66 -4.33 18.16 -2.42
C TYR A 66 -3.34 19.34 -2.52
N PHE A 67 -3.33 20.25 -1.55
CA PHE A 67 -2.29 21.28 -1.51
C PHE A 67 -0.94 20.76 -0.99
N LYS A 68 -0.93 19.69 -0.20
CA LYS A 68 0.31 19.05 0.31
C LYS A 68 0.98 18.17 -0.74
N CYS A 69 0.28 17.71 -1.78
CA CYS A 69 0.90 16.94 -2.87
C CYS A 69 1.67 17.79 -3.89
N LEU A 70 1.52 19.11 -3.89
CA LEU A 70 2.27 19.99 -4.79
C LEU A 70 3.78 19.99 -4.52
N PRO A 71 4.25 20.09 -3.25
CA PRO A 71 5.68 19.94 -2.96
C PRO A 71 6.15 18.47 -2.88
N ASP A 72 5.25 17.51 -2.68
CA ASP A 72 5.60 16.08 -2.57
C ASP A 72 5.18 15.29 -3.81
N GLY A 73 6.14 15.00 -4.68
CA GLY A 73 5.92 14.27 -5.93
C GLY A 73 5.36 12.86 -5.76
N ASN A 74 5.69 12.16 -4.67
CA ASN A 74 5.20 10.80 -4.43
C ASN A 74 3.70 10.80 -4.12
N LEU A 75 3.24 11.78 -3.35
CA LEU A 75 1.83 11.93 -3.02
C LEU A 75 1.01 12.33 -4.26
N LEU A 76 1.60 13.10 -5.18
CA LEU A 76 0.96 13.43 -6.44
C LEU A 76 0.81 12.19 -7.33
N GLN A 77 1.83 11.34 -7.41
CA GLN A 77 1.77 10.10 -8.18
C GLN A 77 0.68 9.15 -7.64
N THR A 78 0.62 8.95 -6.33
CA THR A 78 -0.44 8.12 -5.71
C THR A 78 -1.83 8.70 -5.97
N LYS A 79 -2.00 10.02 -5.93
CA LYS A 79 -3.27 10.66 -6.30
C LYS A 79 -3.66 10.46 -7.76
N ILE A 80 -2.71 10.42 -8.68
CA ILE A 80 -2.98 10.06 -10.09
C ILE A 80 -3.40 8.58 -10.18
N HIS A 81 -2.72 7.68 -9.47
CA HIS A 81 -3.06 6.26 -9.47
C HIS A 81 -4.45 6.00 -8.91
N ASN A 82 -4.91 6.80 -7.94
CA ASN A 82 -6.26 6.71 -7.39
C ASN A 82 -7.36 7.00 -8.43
N ILE A 83 -7.05 7.69 -9.53
CA ILE A 83 -8.00 7.94 -10.60
C ILE A 83 -8.27 6.62 -11.33
N GLY A 84 -9.46 6.06 -11.10
CA GLY A 84 -9.87 4.76 -11.64
C GLY A 84 -9.48 3.55 -10.79
N ALA A 85 -9.04 3.76 -9.54
CA ALA A 85 -8.82 2.68 -8.58
C ALA A 85 -10.06 2.41 -7.72
N THR A 86 -10.22 1.17 -7.27
CA THR A 86 -11.27 0.77 -6.33
C THR A 86 -10.74 0.87 -4.90
N LEU A 87 -11.54 1.44 -4.00
CA LEU A 87 -11.23 1.46 -2.56
C LEU A 87 -11.62 0.10 -1.97
N VAL A 88 -10.64 -0.63 -1.44
CA VAL A 88 -10.83 -1.96 -0.86
C VAL A 88 -11.23 -1.86 0.61
N GLY A 89 -10.54 -1.00 1.37
CA GLY A 89 -10.80 -0.81 2.79
C GLY A 89 -10.01 0.33 3.41
N VAL A 90 -10.29 0.58 4.68
CA VAL A 90 -9.67 1.63 5.49
C VAL A 90 -9.27 1.03 6.82
N ASP A 91 -8.02 1.22 7.25
CA ASP A 91 -7.57 0.72 8.54
C ASP A 91 -7.97 1.63 9.72
N THR A 92 -7.63 1.19 10.93
CA THR A 92 -7.87 1.93 12.17
C THR A 92 -7.11 3.25 12.27
N PHE A 93 -6.00 3.39 11.53
CA PHE A 93 -5.19 4.61 11.48
C PHE A 93 -5.68 5.59 10.39
N GLY A 94 -6.68 5.17 9.60
CA GLY A 94 -7.27 5.95 8.51
C GLY A 94 -6.54 5.82 7.17
N ASN A 95 -5.55 4.92 7.05
CA ASN A 95 -4.90 4.64 5.78
C ASN A 95 -5.88 3.92 4.85
N LYS A 96 -5.89 4.33 3.58
CA LYS A 96 -6.82 3.84 2.57
C LYS A 96 -6.11 2.90 1.61
N TYR A 97 -6.67 1.72 1.40
CA TYR A 97 -6.09 0.69 0.56
C TYR A 97 -6.84 0.62 -0.76
N TYR A 98 -6.08 0.72 -1.86
CA TYR A 98 -6.62 0.78 -3.21
C TYR A 98 -6.13 -0.39 -4.05
N GLU A 99 -7.01 -0.87 -4.92
CA GLU A 99 -6.70 -1.89 -5.91
C GLU A 99 -7.09 -1.43 -7.32
N LYS A 100 -6.30 -1.79 -8.32
CA LYS A 100 -6.59 -1.56 -9.73
C LYS A 100 -6.14 -2.75 -10.57
N LEU A 101 -7.05 -3.70 -10.75
CA LEU A 101 -6.81 -4.97 -11.47
C LEU A 101 -6.62 -4.81 -12.97
N HIS A 102 -7.27 -3.81 -13.59
CA HIS A 102 -7.22 -3.56 -15.02
C HIS A 102 -6.25 -2.41 -15.36
N ASP A 103 -5.58 -2.49 -16.51
CA ASP A 103 -4.69 -1.45 -17.06
C ASP A 103 -3.49 -1.06 -16.19
N THR A 104 -3.02 -1.95 -15.30
CA THR A 104 -1.81 -1.71 -14.50
C THR A 104 -0.81 -2.84 -14.61
N GLN A 105 0.47 -2.49 -14.46
CA GLN A 105 1.56 -3.47 -14.40
C GLN A 105 1.44 -4.32 -13.14
N TYR A 106 1.72 -5.62 -13.27
CA TYR A 106 1.81 -6.54 -12.13
C TYR A 106 2.79 -6.00 -11.06
N GLY A 107 2.37 -6.07 -9.79
CA GLY A 107 3.06 -5.46 -8.65
C GLY A 107 2.69 -4.00 -8.33
N ARG A 108 2.06 -3.25 -9.24
CA ARG A 108 1.59 -1.87 -8.99
C ARG A 108 0.08 -1.74 -8.82
N HIS A 109 -0.64 -2.86 -8.88
CA HIS A 109 -2.10 -2.88 -8.79
C HIS A 109 -2.63 -2.68 -7.36
N ARG A 110 -1.80 -2.82 -6.32
CA ARG A 110 -2.17 -2.56 -4.92
C ARG A 110 -1.27 -1.46 -4.35
N TRP A 111 -1.86 -0.50 -3.66
CA TRP A 111 -1.11 0.52 -2.92
C TRP A 111 -1.93 1.07 -1.76
N VAL A 112 -1.25 1.83 -0.90
CA VAL A 112 -1.83 2.50 0.27
C VAL A 112 -1.68 4.01 0.13
N GLU A 113 -2.75 4.75 0.43
CA GLU A 113 -2.70 6.17 0.73
C GLU A 113 -2.70 6.37 2.24
N TYR A 114 -1.58 6.84 2.79
CA TYR A 114 -1.48 7.15 4.22
C TYR A 114 -2.39 8.32 4.60
N ALA A 115 -3.03 8.23 5.77
CA ALA A 115 -3.82 9.33 6.31
C ALA A 115 -2.96 10.56 6.61
N GLU A 116 -1.79 10.32 7.20
CA GLU A 116 -0.84 11.38 7.55
C GLU A 116 0.03 11.77 6.36
N LYS A 117 -0.31 12.88 5.71
CA LYS A 117 0.40 13.38 4.51
C LYS A 117 1.71 14.13 4.80
N GLY A 118 2.03 14.37 6.07
CA GLY A 118 3.20 15.15 6.48
C GLY A 118 4.44 14.27 6.69
N ARG A 119 4.29 13.21 7.50
CA ARG A 119 5.37 12.29 7.86
C ARG A 119 4.90 10.85 7.71
N TYR A 120 4.58 10.45 6.49
CA TYR A 120 4.22 9.06 6.21
C TYR A 120 5.44 8.15 6.32
N ASN A 121 5.24 6.95 6.86
CA ASN A 121 6.28 5.94 7.01
C ASN A 121 5.69 4.57 6.65
N ALA A 122 6.48 3.74 5.95
CA ALA A 122 6.08 2.39 5.55
C ALA A 122 5.63 1.51 6.73
N SER A 123 6.20 1.74 7.93
CA SER A 123 5.85 1.00 9.14
C SER A 123 4.48 1.37 9.75
N GLN A 124 3.77 2.35 9.20
CA GLN A 124 2.42 2.71 9.67
C GLN A 124 1.34 1.72 9.24
N VAL A 125 1.63 0.88 8.23
CA VAL A 125 0.72 -0.18 7.78
C VAL A 125 0.62 -1.26 8.88
N PRO A 126 -0.58 -1.58 9.39
CA PRO A 126 -0.75 -2.63 10.38
C PRO A 126 -0.55 -4.03 9.75
N PRO A 127 -0.27 -5.05 10.58
CA PRO A 127 0.09 -6.38 10.09
C PRO A 127 -1.01 -7.05 9.27
N GLU A 128 -2.28 -6.79 9.57
CA GLU A 128 -3.42 -7.29 8.80
C GLU A 128 -3.40 -6.80 7.34
N TRP A 129 -3.04 -5.55 7.09
CA TRP A 129 -2.99 -4.98 5.74
C TRP A 129 -1.64 -5.19 5.06
N HIS A 130 -0.57 -5.40 5.83
CA HIS A 130 0.77 -5.66 5.33
C HIS A 130 0.82 -6.90 4.43
N GLY A 131 0.16 -8.00 4.82
CA GLY A 131 0.14 -9.23 4.02
C GLY A 131 -0.53 -9.04 2.65
N TRP A 132 -1.65 -8.33 2.61
CA TRP A 132 -2.40 -8.03 1.38
C TRP A 132 -1.64 -7.08 0.45
N LEU A 133 -1.02 -6.05 1.01
CA LEU A 133 -0.24 -5.05 0.29
C LEU A 133 1.00 -5.65 -0.39
N HIS A 134 1.65 -6.61 0.27
CA HIS A 134 2.85 -7.29 -0.22
C HIS A 134 2.58 -8.55 -1.05
N HIS A 135 1.33 -8.77 -1.49
CA HIS A 135 0.95 -9.92 -2.32
C HIS A 135 1.24 -11.29 -1.66
N ILE A 136 1.26 -11.33 -0.33
CA ILE A 136 1.48 -12.58 0.43
C ILE A 136 0.16 -13.36 0.53
N THR A 137 -0.95 -12.64 0.65
CA THR A 137 -2.30 -13.18 0.73
C THR A 137 -3.27 -12.31 -0.06
N ASP A 138 -4.34 -12.92 -0.57
CA ASP A 138 -5.45 -12.22 -1.23
C ASP A 138 -6.59 -11.87 -0.26
N SER A 139 -6.53 -12.37 0.99
CA SER A 139 -7.48 -11.98 2.03
C SER A 139 -7.26 -10.51 2.41
N THR A 140 -8.34 -9.74 2.52
CA THR A 140 -8.27 -8.33 2.90
C THR A 140 -7.90 -8.16 4.37
N GLY A 141 -7.40 -6.98 4.75
CA GLY A 141 -7.03 -6.71 6.14
C GLY A 141 -8.21 -6.88 7.11
N ASP A 142 -9.43 -6.55 6.69
CA ASP A 142 -10.64 -6.71 7.51
C ASP A 142 -10.92 -8.18 7.83
N GLN A 143 -10.76 -9.08 6.85
CA GLN A 143 -10.93 -10.53 7.06
C GLN A 143 -9.89 -11.08 8.04
N LEU A 144 -8.65 -10.61 7.94
CA LEU A 144 -7.58 -11.03 8.85
C LEU A 144 -7.76 -10.45 10.26
N LEU A 145 -8.35 -9.27 10.38
CA LEU A 145 -8.64 -8.63 11.66
C LEU A 145 -9.69 -9.43 12.46
N GLU A 146 -10.64 -10.07 11.80
CA GLU A 146 -11.60 -10.99 12.44
C GLU A 146 -10.93 -12.24 13.02
N GLN A 147 -9.86 -12.72 12.37
CA GLN A 147 -9.11 -13.92 12.80
C GLN A 147 -8.08 -13.63 13.91
N LYS A 148 -7.89 -12.35 14.27
CA LYS A 148 -6.84 -11.89 15.19
C LYS A 148 -7.13 -12.32 16.64
N PRO A 149 -6.24 -13.11 17.29
CA PRO A 149 -6.46 -13.54 18.68
C PRO A 149 -6.34 -12.37 19.66
N LYS A 150 -7.40 -12.11 20.42
CA LYS A 150 -7.49 -10.90 21.28
C LYS A 150 -6.75 -11.01 22.63
N ALA A 151 -6.32 -12.21 23.03
CA ALA A 151 -5.85 -12.46 24.40
C ALA A 151 -4.46 -11.86 24.73
N TYR A 152 -3.57 -11.75 23.74
CA TYR A 152 -2.17 -11.36 23.96
C TYR A 152 -1.62 -10.42 22.90
N ILE A 153 -2.43 -10.04 21.91
CA ILE A 153 -1.99 -9.19 20.82
C ILE A 153 -1.88 -7.75 21.30
N VAL A 154 -0.75 -7.14 20.95
CA VAL A 154 -0.49 -5.72 21.16
C VAL A 154 -0.97 -4.94 19.94
N GLU A 155 -1.50 -3.74 20.17
CA GLU A 155 -1.87 -2.83 19.10
C GLU A 155 -0.65 -2.44 18.26
N HIS A 156 -0.89 -2.20 16.97
CA HIS A 156 0.17 -1.81 16.06
C HIS A 156 0.80 -0.49 16.48
N LYS A 157 2.12 -0.44 16.46
CA LYS A 157 2.90 0.77 16.70
C LYS A 157 3.87 0.93 15.53
N GLN A 158 3.87 2.13 14.94
CA GLN A 158 4.83 2.47 13.90
C GLN A 158 6.26 2.41 14.45
N ASN A 159 7.25 2.36 13.54
CA ASN A 159 8.63 2.38 13.95
C ASN A 159 9.06 3.80 14.37
N PHE A 160 9.43 3.96 15.64
CA PHE A 160 9.90 5.22 16.24
C PHE A 160 11.43 5.37 16.24
N SER A 161 12.17 4.58 15.46
CA SER A 161 13.62 4.75 15.28
C SER A 161 13.98 6.21 14.96
N GLY A 162 14.74 6.85 15.85
CA GLY A 162 15.21 8.23 15.67
C GLY A 162 14.27 9.33 16.17
N GLU A 163 13.12 9.00 16.78
CA GLU A 163 12.17 9.97 17.35
C GLU A 163 12.40 10.27 18.85
N GLY A 164 13.60 9.98 19.36
CA GLY A 164 14.01 10.23 20.74
C GLY A 164 14.26 8.96 21.55
N GLU A 165 15.12 9.05 22.57
CA GLU A 165 15.61 7.88 23.31
C GLU A 165 14.52 7.13 24.07
N GLU A 166 13.46 7.81 24.50
CA GLU A 166 12.35 7.19 25.28
C GLU A 166 11.43 6.30 24.42
N LEU A 167 11.27 6.63 23.13
CA LEU A 167 10.41 5.88 22.21
C LEU A 167 11.15 4.69 21.57
N ILE A 168 12.47 4.74 21.57
CA ILE A 168 13.32 3.72 20.98
C ILE A 168 13.48 2.56 21.96
N TYR A 169 13.49 1.34 21.43
CA TYR A 169 13.78 0.17 22.23
C TYR A 169 15.25 0.13 22.64
N HIS A 170 15.48 0.11 23.95
CA HIS A 170 16.80 -0.09 24.55
C HIS A 170 16.92 -1.48 25.18
N SER A 171 18.03 -2.15 24.92
CA SER A 171 18.32 -3.44 25.56
C SER A 171 18.45 -3.30 27.09
N LYS A 172 18.28 -4.39 27.83
CA LYS A 172 18.31 -4.38 29.30
C LYS A 172 19.66 -3.93 29.89
N GLY A 173 20.76 -4.03 29.15
CA GLY A 173 22.08 -3.57 29.62
C GLY A 173 22.46 -2.17 29.14
N HIS A 174 21.62 -1.52 28.33
CA HIS A 174 21.94 -0.22 27.76
C HIS A 174 21.81 0.89 28.80
N ALA A 175 22.73 1.87 28.79
CA ALA A 175 22.81 2.91 29.83
C ALA A 175 21.62 3.88 29.82
N LEU A 176 20.96 4.08 28.67
CA LEU A 176 19.76 4.92 28.55
C LEU A 176 18.48 4.18 28.99
N ASN A 177 18.54 2.87 29.26
CA ASN A 177 17.40 2.12 29.74
C ASN A 177 17.18 2.42 31.24
N PRO A 178 16.02 2.96 31.66
CA PRO A 178 15.76 3.27 33.07
C PRO A 178 15.81 2.02 33.97
N GLY A 179 15.57 0.84 33.41
CA GLY A 179 15.65 -0.45 34.10
C GLY A 179 16.94 -1.20 33.78
N GLN A 180 18.09 -0.52 33.80
CA GLN A 180 19.38 -1.15 33.50
C GLN A 180 19.61 -2.37 34.42
N ARG A 181 19.69 -3.53 33.79
CA ARG A 181 19.83 -4.83 34.44
C ARG A 181 21.29 -5.12 34.70
N ASP A 182 21.57 -5.49 35.95
CA ASP A 182 22.83 -6.14 36.29
C ASP A 182 22.79 -7.63 35.89
N TRP A 183 23.89 -8.10 35.30
CA TRP A 183 24.09 -9.48 34.84
C TRP A 183 24.95 -10.30 35.80
N THR A 184 25.32 -9.74 36.95
CA THR A 184 26.00 -10.48 38.02
C THR A 184 25.22 -11.75 38.37
N ARG A 185 25.93 -12.89 38.36
CA ARG A 185 25.35 -14.21 38.63
C ARG A 185 25.49 -14.63 40.09
N TYR A 186 26.24 -13.86 40.86
CA TYR A 186 26.49 -14.04 42.27
C TYR A 186 26.19 -12.73 42.99
N GLN A 187 25.84 -12.83 44.27
CA GLN A 187 25.69 -11.66 45.11
C GLN A 187 27.01 -11.45 45.86
N PRO A 188 27.68 -10.29 45.70
CA PRO A 188 28.87 -9.99 46.48
C PRO A 188 28.51 -9.90 47.96
N TRP A 189 29.45 -10.28 48.83
CA TRP A 189 29.28 -10.06 50.26
C TRP A 189 29.42 -8.57 50.59
N GLU A 190 28.38 -7.97 51.18
CA GLU A 190 28.40 -6.58 51.63
C GLU A 190 28.73 -6.52 53.14
N PRO A 191 29.84 -5.88 53.56
CA PRO A 191 30.18 -5.72 54.97
C PRO A 191 29.18 -4.80 55.68
N LYS A 192 28.86 -5.11 56.94
CA LYS A 192 28.11 -4.18 57.79
C LYS A 192 29.00 -2.98 58.10
N LYS A 193 28.54 -1.76 57.81
CA LYS A 193 29.22 -0.55 58.27
C LYS A 193 29.09 -0.48 59.79
N GLU A 194 30.22 -0.51 60.50
CA GLU A 194 30.24 -0.21 61.93
C GLU A 194 29.98 1.29 62.10
N GLU A 195 28.96 1.66 62.87
CA GLU A 195 28.71 3.06 63.21
C GLU A 195 29.83 3.51 64.16
N ALA A 196 30.63 4.48 63.73
CA ALA A 196 31.66 5.08 64.56
C ALA A 196 30.98 5.83 65.72
N SER A 197 31.03 5.24 66.92
CA SER A 197 30.56 5.80 68.18
C SER A 197 31.44 6.94 68.69
#